data_AF-A0A356AKP7-F1
#
_entry.id   AF-A0A356AKP7-F1
#
_cell.length_a   1.000
_cell.length_b   1.000
_cell.length_c   1.000
_cell.angle_alpha   90.00
_cell.angle_beta   90.00
_cell.angle_gamma   90.00
#
_symmetry.space_group_name_H-M   'P 1'
#
loop_
_entity.id
_entity.type
_entity.pdbx_description
1 polymer ?
#
loop_
_entity_poly.entity_id
_entity_poly.type
_entity_poly.pdbx_seq_one_letter_code
_entity_poly.pdbx_strand_id
1 'polypeptide(L)'
;DRPTAESLDLFRRMRAGEFPDGAMTLRAKIDLTSGNFNLRDPVIYRINHSEHHRTGSKWCIYPMYDYAHPIEDAVEGITHSLCSL
;
A
#
# COMPACT_ATOMS: atom_id res chain seq x y z
N ASP A 1 9.43 5.29 -14.54
CA ASP A 1 8.88 6.52 -15.15
C ASP A 1 7.55 6.30 -15.84
N ARG A 2 6.59 5.70 -15.10
CA ARG A 2 5.22 5.51 -15.60
C ARG A 2 4.44 6.83 -15.49
N PRO A 3 3.66 7.24 -16.51
CA PRO A 3 2.77 8.39 -16.38
C PRO A 3 1.77 8.22 -15.22
N THR A 4 1.39 9.34 -14.59
CA THR A 4 0.42 9.33 -13.48
C THR A 4 -0.92 8.72 -13.89
N ALA A 5 -1.40 9.02 -15.09
CA ALA A 5 -2.68 8.52 -15.61
C ALA A 5 -2.68 6.99 -15.73
N GLU A 6 -1.61 6.40 -16.25
CA GLU A 6 -1.47 4.94 -16.36
C GLU A 6 -1.35 4.30 -14.97
N SER A 7 -0.61 4.91 -14.05
CA SER A 7 -0.50 4.41 -12.66
C SER A 7 -1.87 4.35 -11.97
N LEU A 8 -2.68 5.38 -12.17
CA LEU A 8 -4.01 5.48 -11.59
C LEU A 8 -5.00 4.49 -12.22
N ASP A 9 -4.93 4.28 -13.54
CA ASP A 9 -5.71 3.26 -14.23
C ASP A 9 -5.40 1.86 -13.68
N LEU A 10 -4.12 1.48 -13.68
CA LEU A 10 -3.69 0.17 -13.18
C LEU A 10 -4.11 -0.05 -11.73
N PHE A 11 -4.00 0.97 -10.86
CA PHE A 11 -4.41 0.84 -9.47
C PHE A 11 -5.92 0.64 -9.32
N ARG A 12 -6.75 1.28 -10.16
CA ARG A 12 -8.21 1.02 -10.19
C ARG A 12 -8.52 -0.42 -10.62
N ARG A 13 -7.80 -0.93 -11.62
CA ARG A 13 -7.94 -2.29 -12.12
C ARG A 13 -7.47 -3.34 -11.10
N MET A 14 -6.41 -3.05 -10.35
CA MET A 14 -6.01 -3.84 -9.18
C MET A 14 -7.15 -3.92 -8.16
N ARG A 15 -7.77 -2.78 -7.82
CA ARG A 15 -8.95 -2.74 -6.92
C ARG A 15 -10.15 -3.50 -7.47
N ALA A 16 -10.31 -3.57 -8.79
CA ALA A 16 -11.37 -4.32 -9.45
C ALA A 16 -11.12 -5.84 -9.49
N GLY A 17 -9.94 -6.31 -9.03
CA GLY A 17 -9.61 -7.74 -9.01
C GLY A 17 -9.19 -8.30 -10.37
N GLU A 18 -8.75 -7.45 -11.31
CA GLU A 18 -8.35 -7.90 -12.65
C GLU A 18 -7.03 -8.67 -12.71
N PHE A 19 -6.24 -8.65 -11.64
CA PHE A 19 -4.91 -9.28 -11.59
C PHE A 19 -4.82 -10.27 -10.42
N PRO A 20 -4.09 -11.39 -10.56
CA PRO A 20 -3.96 -12.37 -9.48
C PRO A 20 -3.05 -11.88 -8.34
N ASP A 21 -3.08 -12.61 -7.22
CA ASP A 21 -2.25 -12.32 -6.05
C ASP A 21 -0.76 -12.23 -6.41
N GLY A 22 -0.08 -11.22 -5.88
CA GLY A 22 1.35 -10.98 -6.12
C GLY A 22 1.71 -10.46 -7.52
N ALA A 23 0.77 -10.36 -8.47
CA ALA A 23 1.07 -9.91 -9.82
C ALA A 23 1.50 -8.44 -9.89
N MET A 24 0.96 -7.59 -9.00
CA MET A 24 1.27 -6.17 -8.96
C MET A 24 1.31 -5.64 -7.53
N THR A 25 2.11 -4.60 -7.34
CA THR A 25 2.18 -3.81 -6.11
C THR A 25 2.17 -2.32 -6.44
N LEU A 26 1.60 -1.51 -5.55
CA LEU A 26 1.82 -0.06 -5.57
C LEU A 26 3.00 0.25 -4.67
N ARG A 27 3.96 1.04 -5.15
CA ARG A 27 5.16 1.43 -4.41
C ARG A 27 5.22 2.95 -4.29
N ALA A 28 5.72 3.44 -3.17
CA ALA A 28 6.08 4.84 -3.04
C ALA A 28 7.27 5.14 -3.95
N LYS A 29 7.31 6.34 -4.55
CA LYS A 29 8.45 6.82 -5.32
C LYS A 29 9.29 7.72 -4.42
N ILE A 30 10.42 7.22 -3.93
CA ILE A 30 11.29 7.89 -2.95
C ILE A 30 12.72 7.94 -3.50
N ASP A 31 13.59 7.00 -3.12
CA ASP A 31 14.98 6.94 -3.56
C ASP A 31 15.53 5.51 -3.50
N LEU A 32 15.69 4.90 -4.67
CA LEU A 32 16.25 3.55 -4.82
C LEU A 32 17.73 3.45 -4.39
N THR A 33 18.45 4.56 -4.31
CA THR A 33 19.88 4.61 -3.94
C THR A 33 20.12 4.91 -2.47
N SER A 34 19.05 5.17 -1.71
CA SER A 34 19.13 5.51 -0.29
C SER A 34 19.97 4.49 0.51
N GLY A 35 20.81 5.01 1.41
CA GLY A 35 21.54 4.20 2.39
C GLY A 35 20.62 3.49 3.38
N ASN A 36 19.42 4.03 3.62
CA ASN A 36 18.35 3.36 4.33
C ASN A 36 17.55 2.49 3.34
N PHE A 37 17.61 1.17 3.52
CA PHE A 37 16.92 0.20 2.67
C PHE A 37 15.41 0.42 2.61
N ASN A 38 14.78 0.84 3.72
CA ASN A 38 13.33 1.02 3.80
C ASN A 38 12.82 2.17 2.91
N LEU A 39 13.70 3.09 2.51
CA LEU A 39 13.35 4.20 1.61
C LEU A 39 13.51 3.86 0.13
N ARG A 40 13.90 2.63 -0.22
CA ARG A 40 14.07 2.17 -1.60
C ARG A 40 12.73 1.77 -2.22
N ASP A 41 11.90 2.78 -2.46
CA ASP A 41 10.55 2.65 -3.02
C ASP A 41 9.73 1.56 -2.30
N PRO A 42 9.37 1.73 -1.01
CA PRO A 42 8.65 0.70 -0.26
C PRO A 42 7.29 0.39 -0.88
N VAL A 43 6.84 -0.86 -0.73
CA VAL A 43 5.51 -1.30 -1.17
C VAL A 43 4.46 -0.72 -0.23
N ILE A 44 3.42 -0.10 -0.78
CA ILE A 44 2.33 0.52 -0.02
C ILE A 44 0.97 -0.17 -0.21
N TYR A 45 0.75 -0.87 -1.34
CA TYR A 45 -0.39 -1.77 -1.52
C TYR A 45 0.01 -3.06 -2.23
N ARG A 46 -0.68 -4.15 -1.88
CA ARG A 46 -0.58 -5.45 -2.55
C ARG A 46 -1.96 -6.00 -2.89
N ILE A 47 -1.99 -6.93 -3.84
CA ILE A 47 -3.16 -7.73 -4.17
C ILE A 47 -3.21 -8.96 -3.25
N ASN A 48 -4.38 -9.23 -2.68
CA ASN A 48 -4.69 -10.42 -1.91
C ASN A 48 -6.20 -10.69 -1.99
N HIS A 49 -6.61 -11.80 -2.60
CA HIS A 49 -8.04 -12.18 -2.76
C HIS A 49 -8.64 -12.89 -1.53
N SER A 50 -8.03 -12.71 -0.36
CA SER A 50 -8.58 -13.24 0.90
C SER A 50 -9.75 -12.39 1.42
N GLU A 51 -10.73 -13.07 2.04
CA GLU A 51 -11.81 -12.40 2.75
C GLU A 51 -11.30 -11.74 4.03
N HIS A 52 -11.72 -10.50 4.31
CA HIS A 52 -11.36 -9.80 5.52
C HIS A 52 -12.49 -9.88 6.56
N HIS A 53 -12.15 -10.29 7.78
CA HIS A 53 -13.13 -10.53 8.86
C HIS A 53 -14.09 -9.36 9.16
N ARG A 54 -13.69 -8.09 8.95
CA ARG A 54 -14.57 -6.91 9.17
C ARG A 54 -15.25 -6.37 7.92
N THR A 55 -14.67 -6.60 6.74
CA THR A 55 -15.11 -5.95 5.49
C THR A 55 -15.51 -6.95 4.40
N GLY A 56 -15.51 -8.25 4.72
CA GLY A 56 -15.81 -9.34 3.81
C GLY A 56 -14.90 -9.30 2.57
N SER A 57 -15.49 -9.62 1.43
CA SER A 57 -14.88 -9.63 0.10
C SER A 57 -14.89 -8.27 -0.61
N LYS A 58 -15.14 -7.16 0.10
CA LYS A 58 -15.23 -5.82 -0.49
C LYS A 58 -13.92 -5.35 -1.15
N TRP A 59 -12.78 -5.87 -0.69
CA TRP A 59 -11.46 -5.45 -1.13
C TRP A 59 -10.62 -6.67 -1.54
N CYS A 60 -9.89 -6.54 -2.64
CA CYS A 60 -8.85 -7.47 -3.08
C CYS A 60 -7.46 -6.83 -3.09
N ILE A 61 -7.36 -5.56 -2.67
CA ILE A 61 -6.10 -4.86 -2.44
C ILE A 61 -6.04 -4.38 -1.00
N TYR A 62 -4.90 -4.57 -0.36
CA TYR A 62 -4.70 -4.23 1.05
C TYR A 62 -3.42 -3.40 1.21
N PRO A 63 -3.44 -2.38 2.09
CA PRO A 63 -2.27 -1.57 2.35
C PRO A 63 -1.22 -2.38 3.14
N MET A 64 0.04 -1.98 2.99
CA MET A 64 1.12 -2.45 3.87
C MET A 64 1.12 -1.65 5.18
N TYR A 65 1.71 -2.21 6.23
CA TYR A 65 1.82 -1.56 7.54
C TYR A 65 2.45 -0.15 7.42
N ASP A 66 3.55 -0.03 6.68
CA ASP A 66 4.28 1.23 6.46
C ASP A 66 3.43 2.34 5.80
N TYR A 67 2.29 1.97 5.18
CA TYR A 67 1.34 2.92 4.62
C TYR A 67 0.13 3.13 5.53
N ALA A 68 -0.46 2.05 6.05
CA ALA A 68 -1.68 2.12 6.87
C ALA A 68 -1.43 2.80 8.22
N HIS A 69 -0.37 2.39 8.93
CA HIS A 69 -0.08 2.83 10.30
C HIS A 69 0.06 4.36 10.43
N PRO A 70 0.94 5.05 9.68
CA PRO A 70 1.07 6.50 9.82
C PRO A 70 -0.18 7.28 9.36
N ILE A 71 -0.98 6.71 8.45
CA ILE A 71 -2.23 7.34 8.00
C ILE A 71 -3.31 7.22 9.07
N GLU A 72 -3.44 6.06 9.70
CA GLU A 72 -4.34 5.82 10.83
C GLU A 72 -4.02 6.79 11.98
N ASP A 73 -2.75 6.87 12.39
CA ASP A 73 -2.28 7.80 13.42
C ASP A 73 -2.66 9.25 13.09
N ALA A 74 -2.46 9.68 11.84
CA ALA A 74 -2.77 11.03 11.41
C ALA A 74 -4.29 11.30 11.37
N VAL A 75 -5.09 10.33 10.94
CA VAL A 75 -6.56 10.43 10.89
C VAL A 75 -7.16 10.49 12.29
N GLU A 76 -6.60 9.73 13.23
CA GLU A 76 -7.06 9.68 14.62
C GLU A 76 -6.49 10.83 15.49
N GLY A 77 -5.54 11.61 14.96
CA GLY A 77 -4.93 12.72 15.68
C GLY A 77 -4.00 12.27 16.79
N ILE A 78 -3.35 11.11 16.62
CA ILE A 78 -2.38 10.56 17.57
C ILE A 78 -1.21 11.55 17.71
N THR A 79 -0.94 11.94 18.96
CA THR A 79 0.13 12.91 19.26
C THR A 79 1.48 12.24 19.52
N HIS A 80 1.46 11.01 20.01
CA HIS A 80 2.65 10.24 20.36
C HIS A 80 2.44 8.79 19.92
N SER A 81 2.99 8.45 18.73
CA SER A 81 3.00 7.07 18.22
C SER A 81 4.21 6.34 18.82
N LEU A 82 3.96 5.43 19.76
CA LEU A 82 4.99 4.71 20.50
C LEU A 82 5.06 3.26 20.00
N CYS A 83 6.16 2.88 19.34
CA CYS A 83 6.38 1.53 18.82
C CYS A 83 7.64 0.88 19.43
N SER A 84 7.79 -0.44 19.28
CA SER A 84 9.02 -1.13 19.62
C SER A 84 10.11 -0.92 18.57
N LEU A 85 11.32 -1.37 18.88
CA LEU A 85 12.42 -1.55 17.92
C LEU A 85 12.27 -2.87 17.15
#